data_AF-A0A6N7C9J9-F1
#
_entry.id   AF-A0A6N7C9J9-F1
#
_cell.length_a   1.000
_cell.length_b   1.000
_cell.length_c   1.000
_cell.angle_alpha   90.00
_cell.angle_beta   90.00
_cell.angle_gamma   90.00
#
_symmetry.space_group_name_H-M   'P 1'
#
loop_
_entity.id
_entity.type
_entity.pdbx_description
1 polymer ?
#
loop_
_entity_poly.entity_id
_entity_poly.type
_entity_poly.pdbx_seq_one_letter_code
_entity_poly.pdbx_strand_id
1 'polypeptide(L)'
;MVTAERPGARRSVAEWLSGDGAAWVRINAATTQDWPADVDALRGLPGLQGVMLAKSESGQQVRDTSDRLGAAVPVLALVESALGIEFAYDIASEAATLRLAFGSGDFRRDTGAGAEPDALAYARGRLVVASAAAGIAAPIDGPRSSTIATPGSRPWPSRGRWGCPGNSACTPRTPATSTAN
;
A
#
# COMPACT_ATOMS: atom_id res chain seq x y z
N MET A 1 -9.10 1.35 -7.08
CA MET A 1 -7.77 1.12 -7.68
C MET A 1 -7.99 0.54 -9.06
N VAL A 2 -7.33 1.09 -10.08
CA VAL A 2 -7.41 0.61 -11.47
C VAL A 2 -6.05 0.02 -11.87
N THR A 3 -6.02 -0.99 -12.74
CA THR A 3 -4.78 -1.68 -13.15
C THR A 3 -4.35 -1.28 -14.56
N ALA A 4 -3.06 -0.98 -14.74
CA ALA A 4 -2.48 -0.58 -16.01
C ALA A 4 -1.64 -1.69 -16.68
N GLU A 5 -1.82 -2.95 -16.30
CA GLU A 5 -0.89 -4.06 -16.57
C GLU A 5 -0.70 -4.43 -18.06
N ARG A 6 -1.60 -4.00 -18.97
CA ARG A 6 -1.51 -4.30 -20.41
C ARG A 6 -1.67 -3.03 -21.25
N PRO A 7 -1.12 -2.97 -22.47
CA PRO A 7 -1.15 -1.75 -23.31
C PRO A 7 -2.56 -1.16 -23.54
N GLY A 8 -3.58 -2.01 -23.71
CA GLY A 8 -4.97 -1.56 -23.84
C GLY A 8 -5.56 -0.97 -22.56
N ALA A 9 -5.15 -1.50 -21.39
CA ALA A 9 -5.55 -0.99 -20.09
C ALA A 9 -4.91 0.37 -19.80
N ARG A 10 -3.61 0.55 -20.11
CA ARG A 10 -2.90 1.83 -19.95
C ARG A 10 -3.62 2.98 -20.63
N ARG A 11 -3.96 2.82 -21.91
CA ARG A 11 -4.66 3.87 -22.68
C ARG A 11 -6.00 4.23 -22.06
N SER A 12 -6.79 3.22 -21.71
CA SER A 12 -8.12 3.44 -21.11
C SER A 12 -8.02 4.18 -19.77
N VAL A 13 -7.01 3.83 -18.94
CA VAL A 13 -6.75 4.51 -17.67
C VAL A 13 -6.31 5.95 -17.90
N ALA A 14 -5.37 6.18 -18.82
CA ALA A 14 -4.86 7.51 -19.12
C ALA A 14 -5.96 8.44 -19.66
N GLU A 15 -6.78 7.95 -20.60
CA GLU A 15 -7.93 8.68 -21.15
C GLU A 15 -8.92 9.06 -20.04
N TRP A 16 -9.28 8.11 -19.17
CA TRP A 16 -10.22 8.36 -18.08
C TRP A 16 -9.68 9.36 -17.04
N LEU A 17 -8.39 9.27 -16.69
CA LEU A 17 -7.71 10.19 -15.77
C LEU A 17 -7.41 11.58 -16.36
N SER A 18 -7.43 11.70 -17.69
CA SER A 18 -7.29 12.99 -18.39
C SER A 18 -8.60 13.78 -18.44
N GLY A 19 -9.74 13.08 -18.32
CA GLY A 19 -11.05 13.69 -18.14
C GLY A 19 -11.32 14.00 -16.67
N ASP A 20 -12.52 13.64 -16.20
CA ASP A 20 -12.96 13.93 -14.83
C ASP A 20 -12.65 12.80 -13.83
N GLY A 21 -11.96 11.75 -14.26
CA GLY A 21 -11.62 10.61 -13.42
C GLY A 21 -10.52 10.93 -12.41
N ALA A 22 -10.67 10.49 -11.17
CA ALA A 22 -9.62 10.55 -10.16
C ALA A 22 -9.44 9.19 -9.48
N ALA A 23 -8.23 8.62 -9.54
CA ALA A 23 -7.95 7.32 -8.92
C ALA A 23 -6.49 7.08 -8.56
N TRP A 24 -6.31 6.04 -7.74
CA TRP A 24 -5.06 5.32 -7.56
C TRP A 24 -4.90 4.24 -8.61
N VAL A 25 -3.71 4.15 -9.21
CA VAL A 25 -3.40 3.19 -10.27
C VAL A 25 -2.35 2.18 -9.79
N ARG A 26 -2.63 0.89 -9.93
CA ARG A 26 -1.62 -0.16 -9.76
C ARG A 26 -0.80 -0.28 -11.03
N ILE A 27 0.51 -0.15 -10.88
CA ILE A 27 1.50 -0.27 -11.95
C ILE A 27 2.35 -1.53 -11.75
N ASN A 28 3.00 -1.98 -12.82
CA ASN A 28 3.90 -3.13 -12.77
C ASN A 28 5.12 -2.87 -11.87
N ALA A 29 5.81 -3.94 -11.49
CA ALA A 29 7.01 -3.84 -10.67
C ALA A 29 8.14 -3.13 -11.43
N ALA A 30 8.96 -2.36 -10.71
CA ALA A 30 10.04 -1.56 -11.28
C ALA A 30 11.11 -2.38 -12.03
N THR A 31 11.17 -3.69 -11.80
CA THR A 31 12.08 -4.63 -12.47
C THR A 31 11.54 -5.14 -13.81
N THR A 32 10.30 -4.81 -14.19
CA THR A 32 9.67 -5.27 -15.43
C THR A 32 9.86 -4.29 -16.58
N GLN A 33 9.85 -4.80 -17.81
CA GLN A 33 9.91 -3.96 -19.02
C GLN A 33 8.68 -3.06 -19.23
N ASP A 34 7.55 -3.38 -18.56
CA ASP A 34 6.29 -2.65 -18.70
C ASP A 34 6.21 -1.42 -17.78
N TRP A 35 6.98 -1.40 -16.69
CA TRP A 35 6.99 -0.30 -15.73
C TRP A 35 7.29 1.07 -16.35
N PRO A 36 8.30 1.25 -17.23
CA PRO A 36 8.54 2.54 -17.88
C PRO A 36 7.31 3.02 -18.67
N ALA A 37 6.65 2.12 -19.39
CA ALA A 37 5.47 2.46 -20.19
C ALA A 37 4.26 2.80 -19.32
N ASP A 38 4.12 2.17 -18.15
CA ASP A 38 3.07 2.52 -17.18
C ASP A 38 3.32 3.92 -16.59
N VAL A 39 4.57 4.22 -16.22
CA VAL A 39 4.97 5.52 -15.68
C VAL A 39 4.78 6.64 -16.71
N ASP A 40 5.24 6.43 -17.95
CA ASP A 40 5.11 7.41 -19.04
C ASP A 40 3.63 7.69 -19.36
N ALA A 41 2.76 6.68 -19.30
CA ALA A 41 1.34 6.85 -19.55
C ALA A 41 0.61 7.63 -18.46
N LEU A 42 1.14 7.65 -17.22
CA LEU A 42 0.50 8.26 -16.06
C LEU A 42 1.09 9.63 -15.70
N ARG A 43 2.29 9.94 -16.17
CA ARG A 43 3.00 11.17 -15.84
C ARG A 43 2.21 12.41 -16.25
N GLY A 44 2.04 13.32 -15.29
CA GLY A 44 1.38 14.62 -15.52
C GLY A 44 -0.14 14.56 -15.67
N LEU A 45 -0.77 13.41 -15.45
CA LEU A 45 -2.23 13.30 -15.52
C LEU A 45 -2.89 13.97 -14.30
N PRO A 46 -3.86 14.88 -14.51
CA PRO A 46 -4.48 15.64 -13.41
C PRO A 46 -5.31 14.76 -12.47
N GLY A 47 -5.88 13.66 -12.98
CA GLY A 47 -6.65 12.71 -12.19
C GLY A 47 -5.83 11.75 -11.32
N LEU A 48 -4.51 11.69 -11.50
CA LEU A 48 -3.67 10.72 -10.79
C LEU A 48 -3.48 11.12 -9.32
N GLN A 49 -4.07 10.34 -8.42
CA GLN A 49 -3.97 10.58 -6.97
C GLN A 49 -2.73 9.95 -6.33
N GLY A 50 -2.15 8.94 -7.01
CA GLY A 50 -1.05 8.14 -6.50
C GLY A 50 -0.97 6.80 -7.23
N VAL A 51 0.12 6.07 -6.99
CA VAL A 51 0.34 4.75 -7.59
C VAL A 51 0.51 3.67 -6.54
N MET A 52 0.07 2.45 -6.84
CA MET A 52 0.48 1.25 -6.13
C MET A 52 1.57 0.54 -6.94
N LEU A 53 2.77 0.47 -6.39
CA LEU A 53 3.91 -0.19 -7.02
C LEU A 53 3.91 -1.68 -6.64
N ALA A 54 3.72 -2.56 -7.63
CA ALA A 54 3.80 -4.01 -7.43
C ALA A 54 5.22 -4.46 -7.04
N LYS A 55 5.33 -5.59 -6.31
CA LYS A 55 6.59 -6.24 -5.89
C LYS A 55 7.68 -5.26 -5.49
N SER A 56 7.39 -4.40 -4.51
CA SER A 56 8.35 -3.45 -3.95
C SER A 56 9.36 -4.17 -3.07
N GLU A 57 10.64 -4.07 -3.41
CA GLU A 57 11.75 -4.79 -2.78
C GLU A 57 12.89 -3.86 -2.32
N SER A 58 12.87 -2.57 -2.70
CA SER A 58 13.79 -1.56 -2.17
C SER A 58 13.17 -0.15 -2.16
N GLY A 59 13.67 0.72 -1.30
CA GLY A 59 13.29 2.13 -1.28
C GLY A 59 13.61 2.86 -2.58
N GLN A 60 14.72 2.50 -3.24
CA GLN A 60 15.09 3.09 -4.54
C GLN A 60 14.00 2.91 -5.60
N GLN A 61 13.32 1.76 -5.65
CA GLN A 61 12.23 1.53 -6.59
C GLN A 61 11.06 2.50 -6.37
N VAL A 62 10.79 2.86 -5.10
CA VAL A 62 9.77 3.85 -4.75
C VAL A 62 10.21 5.26 -5.13
N ARG A 63 11.45 5.65 -4.81
CA ARG A 63 12.02 6.95 -5.24
C ARG A 63 11.94 7.12 -6.75
N ASP A 64 12.49 6.16 -7.50
CA ASP A 64 12.55 6.21 -8.95
C ASP A 64 11.16 6.32 -9.58
N THR A 65 10.17 5.62 -9.01
CA THR A 65 8.78 5.68 -9.47
C THR A 65 8.19 7.07 -9.25
N SER A 66 8.32 7.62 -8.04
CA SER A 66 7.82 8.96 -7.73
C SER A 66 8.50 10.04 -8.58
N ASP A 67 9.84 9.97 -8.70
CA ASP A 67 10.63 10.96 -9.44
C ASP A 67 10.23 11.01 -10.92
N ARG A 68 10.07 9.86 -11.56
CA ARG A 68 9.64 9.80 -12.97
C ARG A 68 8.20 10.26 -13.18
N LEU A 69 7.33 10.11 -12.17
CA LEU A 69 5.96 10.61 -12.20
C LEU A 69 5.85 12.12 -11.93
N GLY A 70 6.92 12.78 -11.45
CA GLY A 70 6.96 14.22 -11.18
C GLY A 70 7.34 14.61 -9.75
N ALA A 71 8.01 13.73 -9.00
CA ALA A 71 8.58 13.95 -7.66
C ALA A 71 7.60 14.36 -6.53
N ALA A 72 6.30 14.26 -6.77
CA ALA A 72 5.25 14.58 -5.78
C ALA A 72 4.15 13.51 -5.73
N VAL A 73 4.28 12.41 -6.47
CA VAL A 73 3.23 11.40 -6.57
C VAL A 73 3.42 10.37 -5.45
N PRO A 74 2.45 10.24 -4.52
CA PRO A 74 2.57 9.30 -3.42
C PRO A 74 2.50 7.85 -3.93
N VAL A 75 3.33 7.01 -3.34
CA VAL A 75 3.47 5.59 -3.68
C VAL A 75 2.97 4.72 -2.53
N LEU A 76 2.10 3.79 -2.88
CA LEU A 76 1.69 2.69 -2.02
C LEU A 76 2.50 1.46 -2.41
N ALA A 77 3.44 1.06 -1.55
CA ALA A 77 4.37 -0.02 -1.85
C ALA A 77 3.72 -1.38 -1.55
N LEU A 78 3.50 -2.20 -2.57
CA LEU A 78 2.99 -3.56 -2.41
C LEU A 78 4.16 -4.50 -2.12
N VAL A 79 4.26 -4.92 -0.86
CA VAL A 79 5.25 -5.88 -0.37
C VAL A 79 4.67 -7.29 -0.45
N GLU A 80 5.26 -8.11 -1.32
CA GLU A 80 4.72 -9.42 -1.68
C GLU A 80 5.80 -10.47 -1.98
N SER A 81 7.02 -10.26 -1.46
CA SER A 81 8.14 -11.21 -1.55
C SER A 81 8.92 -11.27 -0.24
N ALA A 82 9.75 -12.30 -0.08
CA ALA A 82 10.65 -12.44 1.06
C ALA A 82 11.57 -11.21 1.19
N LEU A 83 12.15 -10.78 0.06
CA LEU A 83 13.06 -9.65 0.01
C LEU A 83 12.38 -8.36 0.45
N GLY A 84 11.16 -8.11 -0.03
CA GLY A 84 10.40 -6.93 0.36
C GLY A 84 10.03 -6.92 1.85
N ILE A 85 9.81 -8.08 2.49
CA ILE A 85 9.57 -8.16 3.94
C ILE A 85 10.84 -7.79 4.73
N GLU A 86 12.00 -8.28 4.31
CA GLU A 86 13.27 -7.97 4.97
C GLU A 86 13.62 -6.47 4.84
N PHE A 87 13.42 -5.90 3.65
CA PHE A 87 13.65 -4.48 3.36
C PHE A 87 12.45 -3.57 3.65
N ALA A 88 11.42 -4.05 4.35
CA ALA A 88 10.20 -3.28 4.59
C ALA A 88 10.43 -1.91 5.23
N TYR A 89 11.41 -1.78 6.12
CA TYR A 89 11.76 -0.49 6.74
C TYR A 89 12.42 0.48 5.77
N ASP A 90 13.30 -0.02 4.89
CA ASP A 90 13.94 0.78 3.85
C ASP A 90 12.89 1.34 2.90
N ILE A 91 11.99 0.49 2.41
CA ILE A 91 10.84 0.87 1.57
C ILE A 91 9.95 1.89 2.28
N ALA A 92 9.64 1.67 3.57
CA ALA A 92 8.79 2.57 4.35
C ALA A 92 9.43 3.94 4.64
N SER A 93 10.76 4.00 4.72
CA SER A 93 11.50 5.22 5.06
C SER A 93 11.59 6.21 3.90
N GLU A 94 11.11 5.80 2.72
CA GLU A 94 11.10 6.67 1.56
C GLU A 94 10.07 7.78 1.65
N ALA A 95 10.50 9.00 1.32
CA ALA A 95 9.64 10.18 1.40
C ALA A 95 8.38 10.07 0.53
N ALA A 96 8.47 9.34 -0.60
CA ALA A 96 7.34 9.09 -1.48
C ALA A 96 6.44 7.93 -1.00
N THR A 97 6.87 7.11 -0.04
CA THR A 97 6.05 6.01 0.49
C THR A 97 4.94 6.56 1.38
N LEU A 98 3.70 6.48 0.90
CA LEU A 98 2.52 6.83 1.70
C LEU A 98 2.20 5.71 2.70
N ARG A 99 2.26 4.45 2.23
CA ARG A 99 1.80 3.29 2.99
C ARG A 99 2.30 1.98 2.38
N LEU A 100 2.58 1.00 3.23
CA LEU A 100 2.85 -0.37 2.79
C LEU A 100 1.53 -1.15 2.59
N ALA A 101 1.50 -2.09 1.66
CA ALA A 101 0.46 -3.10 1.53
C ALA A 101 1.06 -4.50 1.46
N PHE A 102 0.33 -5.49 1.98
CA PHE A 102 0.77 -6.88 2.00
C PHE A 102 0.09 -7.72 0.94
N GLY A 103 0.84 -8.19 -0.05
CA GLY A 103 0.39 -9.15 -1.06
C GLY A 103 0.60 -10.59 -0.60
N SER A 104 -0.29 -11.10 0.26
CA SER A 104 -0.12 -12.43 0.86
C SER A 104 -0.09 -13.59 -0.16
N GLY A 105 -0.78 -13.46 -1.30
CA GLY A 105 -0.82 -14.51 -2.32
C GLY A 105 0.53 -14.73 -3.02
N ASP A 106 1.15 -13.65 -3.48
CA ASP A 106 2.47 -13.69 -4.11
C ASP A 106 3.57 -13.97 -3.10
N PHE A 107 3.46 -13.43 -1.87
CA PHE A 107 4.41 -13.75 -0.80
C PHE A 107 4.48 -15.26 -0.52
N ARG A 108 3.33 -15.93 -0.51
CA ARG A 108 3.28 -17.39 -0.31
C ARG A 108 3.87 -18.16 -1.48
N ARG A 109 3.67 -17.70 -2.71
CA ARG A 109 4.31 -18.29 -3.89
C ARG A 109 5.83 -18.14 -3.85
N ASP A 110 6.30 -16.99 -3.38
CA ASP A 110 7.72 -16.64 -3.28
C ASP A 110 8.44 -17.42 -2.16
N THR A 111 7.79 -17.60 -1.01
CA THR A 111 8.41 -18.20 0.20
C THR A 111 8.05 -19.66 0.44
N GLY A 112 6.98 -20.17 -0.17
CA GLY A 112 6.39 -21.46 0.17
C GLY A 112 5.59 -21.45 1.49
N ALA A 113 5.30 -20.28 2.06
CA ALA A 113 4.55 -20.17 3.31
C ALA A 113 3.09 -20.66 3.17
N GLY A 114 2.57 -21.19 4.28
CA GLY A 114 1.18 -21.61 4.42
C GLY A 114 0.15 -20.47 4.31
N ALA A 115 -1.13 -20.83 4.29
CA ALA A 115 -2.25 -19.89 4.25
C ALA A 115 -2.68 -19.42 5.64
N GLU A 116 -2.20 -20.10 6.66
CA GLU A 116 -2.63 -19.98 8.05
C GLU A 116 -2.22 -18.61 8.60
N PRO A 117 -3.04 -18.00 9.48
CA PRO A 117 -2.70 -16.72 10.09
C PRO A 117 -1.32 -16.69 10.74
N ASP A 118 -0.93 -17.79 11.39
CA ASP A 118 0.34 -17.92 12.10
C ASP A 118 1.53 -17.97 11.12
N ALA A 119 1.37 -18.62 9.96
CA ALA A 119 2.39 -18.67 8.91
C ALA A 119 2.68 -17.28 8.31
N LEU A 120 1.71 -16.36 8.36
CA LEU A 120 1.83 -14.99 7.86
C LEU A 120 2.08 -13.96 8.97
N ALA A 121 2.11 -14.38 10.24
CA ALA A 121 2.20 -13.47 11.39
C ALA A 121 3.51 -12.66 11.37
N TYR A 122 4.63 -13.29 11.02
CA TYR A 122 5.93 -12.60 10.88
C TYR A 122 5.86 -11.49 9.84
N ALA A 123 5.43 -11.80 8.61
CA ALA A 123 5.34 -10.82 7.53
C ALA A 123 4.45 -9.62 7.92
N ARG A 124 3.29 -9.90 8.52
CA ARG A 124 2.35 -8.87 8.98
C ARG A 124 2.94 -8.01 10.10
N GLY A 125 3.54 -8.64 11.11
CA GLY A 125 4.18 -7.96 12.22
C GLY A 125 5.34 -7.09 11.76
N ARG A 126 6.18 -7.61 10.86
CA ARG A 126 7.33 -6.89 10.28
C ARG A 126 6.90 -5.61 9.56
N LEU A 127 5.81 -5.67 8.77
CA LEU A 127 5.25 -4.51 8.08
C LEU A 127 4.66 -3.47 9.04
N VAL A 128 4.00 -3.91 10.11
CA VAL A 128 3.47 -3.02 11.16
C VAL A 128 4.62 -2.28 11.85
N VAL A 129 5.66 -3.00 12.26
CA VAL A 129 6.84 -2.42 12.90
C VAL A 129 7.58 -1.48 11.96
N ALA A 130 7.78 -1.86 10.70
CA ALA A 130 8.41 -1.01 9.68
C ALA A 130 7.64 0.30 9.49
N SER A 131 6.32 0.22 9.36
CA SER A 131 5.47 1.40 9.16
C SER A 131 5.52 2.34 10.36
N ALA A 132 5.44 1.79 11.58
CA ALA A 132 5.54 2.57 12.80
C ALA A 132 6.92 3.24 12.95
N ALA A 133 8.00 2.52 12.66
CA ALA A 133 9.37 3.04 12.75
C ALA A 133 9.64 4.16 11.74
N ALA A 134 9.08 4.07 10.53
CA ALA A 134 9.17 5.09 9.50
C ALA A 134 8.18 6.26 9.68
N GLY A 135 7.25 6.17 10.65
CA GLY A 135 6.26 7.21 10.91
C GLY A 135 5.11 7.27 9.90
N ILE A 136 4.87 6.19 9.14
CA ILE A 136 3.79 6.10 8.15
C ILE A 136 2.59 5.32 8.70
N ALA A 137 1.45 5.41 8.01
CA ALA A 137 0.23 4.69 8.41
C ALA A 137 0.44 3.17 8.44
N ALA A 138 -0.22 2.49 9.38
CA ALA A 138 -0.17 1.03 9.51
C ALA A 138 -0.46 0.32 8.18
N PRO A 139 0.18 -0.81 7.85
CA PRO A 139 0.08 -1.41 6.52
C PRO A 139 -1.35 -1.84 6.16
N ILE A 140 -1.65 -1.88 4.86
CA ILE A 140 -2.88 -2.47 4.33
C ILE A 140 -2.69 -3.98 4.21
N ASP A 141 -3.65 -4.74 4.69
CA ASP A 141 -3.73 -6.17 4.38
C ASP A 141 -4.41 -6.37 3.03
N GLY A 142 -3.71 -6.99 2.08
CA GLY A 142 -4.22 -7.21 0.73
C GLY A 142 -5.45 -8.12 0.70
N PRO A 143 -6.10 -8.24 -0.47
CA PRO A 143 -7.31 -9.03 -0.62
C PRO A 143 -7.02 -10.49 -0.24
N ARG A 144 -7.81 -11.03 0.69
CA ARG A 144 -7.83 -12.47 0.96
C ARG A 144 -8.53 -13.14 -0.22
N SER A 145 -7.86 -14.06 -0.90
CA SER A 145 -8.53 -14.96 -1.84
C SER A 145 -9.47 -15.86 -1.05
N SER A 146 -10.73 -15.45 -0.87
CA SER A 146 -11.74 -16.29 -0.25
C SER A 146 -12.26 -17.30 -1.28
N THR A 147 -11.47 -18.34 -1.56
CA THR A 147 -12.04 -19.56 -2.14
C THR A 147 -12.72 -20.29 -1.00
N ILE A 148 -14.07 -20.20 -0.95
CA ILE A 148 -15.02 -20.85 -0.03
C ILE A 148 -14.53 -21.03 1.42
N ALA A 149 -15.07 -20.20 2.31
CA ALA A 149 -15.00 -20.45 3.74
C ALA A 149 -15.84 -21.70 4.09
N THR A 150 -15.19 -22.73 4.63
CA THR A 150 -15.90 -23.67 5.53
C THR A 150 -16.46 -22.86 6.70
N PRO A 151 -17.76 -22.97 7.05
CA PRO A 151 -18.33 -22.20 8.15
C PRO A 151 -17.67 -22.66 9.46
N GLY A 152 -16.85 -21.78 10.05
CA GLY A 152 -16.16 -22.08 11.31
C GLY A 152 -15.03 -21.12 11.70
N SER A 153 -14.49 -20.31 10.79
CA SER A 153 -13.44 -19.35 11.17
C SER A 153 -14.06 -18.11 11.83
N ARG A 154 -13.85 -17.97 13.14
CA ARG A 154 -14.19 -16.76 13.89
C ARG A 154 -13.37 -15.57 13.34
N PRO A 155 -13.97 -14.38 13.21
CA PRO A 155 -13.21 -13.18 12.87
C PRO A 155 -12.18 -12.86 13.97
N TRP A 156 -11.04 -12.30 13.55
CA TRP A 156 -10.02 -11.76 14.44
C TRP A 156 -10.62 -10.68 15.35
N PRO A 157 -10.41 -10.71 16.67
CA PRO A 157 -10.98 -9.71 17.56
C PRO A 157 -10.34 -8.34 17.30
N SER A 158 -11.17 -7.38 16.91
CA SER A 158 -10.86 -5.96 16.97
C SER A 158 -10.94 -5.50 18.42
N ARG A 159 -9.85 -5.66 19.19
CA ARG A 159 -9.57 -4.84 20.39
C ARG A 159 -8.15 -5.08 20.93
N GLY A 160 -7.37 -4.00 20.87
CA GLY A 160 -6.55 -3.48 21.97
C GLY A 160 -5.54 -4.42 22.61
N ARG A 161 -4.27 -4.31 22.17
CA ARG A 161 -3.09 -4.01 23.00
C ARG A 161 -1.84 -4.23 22.13
N TRP A 162 -1.48 -3.21 21.35
CA TRP A 162 -0.09 -2.97 20.93
C TRP A 162 0.29 -1.66 21.60
N GLY A 163 1.34 -1.70 22.42
CA GLY A 163 1.65 -0.67 23.40
C GLY A 163 1.87 0.71 22.78
N CYS A 164 1.06 1.68 23.20
CA CYS A 164 1.43 3.09 23.18
C CYS A 164 2.20 3.40 24.47
N PRO A 165 3.46 3.87 24.42
CA PRO A 165 4.02 4.60 25.55
C PRO A 165 3.63 6.08 25.38
N GLY A 166 2.75 6.57 26.26
CA GLY A 166 2.41 7.99 26.29
C GLY A 166 1.01 8.24 26.85
N ASN A 167 0.93 8.43 28.15
CA ASN A 167 -0.26 8.91 28.82
C ASN A 167 -0.47 10.40 28.48
N SER A 168 -1.28 10.70 27.47
CA SER A 168 -1.82 12.04 27.24
C SER A 168 -3.18 11.89 26.56
N ALA A 169 -4.23 12.19 27.32
CA ALA A 169 -5.60 12.23 26.85
C ALA A 169 -5.75 13.30 25.75
N CYS A 170 -5.90 12.87 24.50
CA CYS A 170 -6.35 13.74 23.41
C CYS A 170 -7.86 13.59 23.24
N THR A 171 -8.63 14.28 24.08
CA THR A 171 -10.03 14.59 23.76
C THR A 171 -10.07 15.74 22.76
N PRO A 172 -10.89 15.69 21.69
CA PRO A 172 -11.09 16.84 20.83
C PRO A 172 -11.82 17.94 21.63
N ARG A 173 -11.16 19.10 21.77
CA ARG A 173 -11.76 20.34 22.27
C ARG A 173 -12.71 20.87 21.19
N THR A 174 -14.02 20.74 21.39
CA THR A 174 -15.03 21.49 20.64
C THR A 174 -14.96 22.97 21.06
N PRO A 175 -14.96 23.94 20.13
CA PRO A 175 -15.27 25.31 20.49
C PRO A 175 -16.76 25.40 20.85
N ALA A 176 -17.04 25.98 22.01
CA ALA A 176 -18.39 26.24 22.48
C ALA A 176 -19.07 27.28 21.58
N THR A 177 -20.18 26.90 20.95
CA THR A 177 -21.16 27.86 20.44
C THR A 177 -22.38 27.79 21.35
N SER A 178 -22.59 28.84 22.12
CA SER A 178 -23.79 29.06 22.91
C SER A 178 -24.95 29.46 22.00
N THR A 179 -26.08 28.78 22.10
CA THR A 179 -27.37 29.40 21.81
C THR A 179 -28.39 28.89 22.80
N ALA A 180 -28.84 29.80 23.65
CA ALA A 180 -30.05 29.68 24.43
C ALA A 180 -31.24 30.04 23.53
N ASN A 181 -32.28 29.21 23.54
CA ASN A 181 -33.67 29.63 23.74
C ASN A 181 -34.49 28.42 24.19
#